data_AF-A0A553ACC8-F1
#
_entry.id   AF-A0A553ACC8-F1
#
_cell.length_a   1.000
_cell.length_b   1.000
_cell.length_c   1.000
_cell.angle_alpha   90.00
_cell.angle_beta   90.00
_cell.angle_gamma   90.00
#
_symmetry.space_group_name_H-M   'P 1'
#
loop_
_entity.id
_entity.type
_entity.pdbx_description
1 polymer ?
#
loop_
_entity_poly.entity_id
_entity_poly.type
_entity_poly.pdbx_seq_one_letter_code
_entity_poly.pdbx_strand_id
1 'polypeptide(L)'
;MFKFFASFTFIEGITITIALIAILISLISLFNDNKKNRRELRISKLEEMLEINLYFLTYYQYLIDIVEKREKIFENGKKGIDILVDEVTADQDATEFLEIVGKTNFDRNLMRFNVLANSYLPNGELKLKCLSLVELIANLYNYSVYKVYEVRKTHPKFPLRKVYFDYIEEVEKELISEMKLGYESSKDIKRIEYYQTFKKELNI
;
A
#
# COMPACT_ATOMS: atom_id res chain seq x y z
N MET A 1 -22.04 3.71 -63.03
CA MET A 1 -21.47 4.11 -61.72
C MET A 1 -21.64 5.62 -61.41
N PHE A 2 -22.44 6.38 -62.18
CA PHE A 2 -22.63 7.84 -62.03
C PHE A 2 -24.12 8.26 -61.90
N LYS A 3 -25.02 7.37 -61.44
CA LYS A 3 -26.42 7.69 -61.17
C LYS A 3 -26.78 7.77 -59.68
N PHE A 4 -25.81 7.56 -58.78
CA PHE A 4 -26.05 7.61 -57.33
C PHE A 4 -26.08 9.05 -56.78
N PHE A 5 -25.54 10.03 -57.50
CA PHE A 5 -25.44 11.43 -57.06
C PHE A 5 -26.50 12.36 -57.68
N ALA A 6 -27.42 11.85 -58.50
CA ALA A 6 -28.35 12.69 -59.28
C ALA A 6 -29.55 13.22 -58.47
N SER A 7 -29.73 12.82 -57.22
CA SER A 7 -30.85 13.24 -56.37
C SER A 7 -30.45 13.40 -54.90
N PHE A 8 -29.23 13.85 -54.64
CA PHE A 8 -28.79 14.10 -53.27
C PHE A 8 -29.19 15.51 -52.87
N THR A 9 -30.18 15.64 -51.99
CA THR A 9 -30.64 16.94 -51.50
C THR A 9 -29.63 17.50 -50.50
N PHE A 10 -29.50 18.83 -50.45
CA PHE A 10 -28.64 19.51 -49.48
C PHE A 10 -28.95 19.10 -48.03
N ILE A 11 -30.23 18.82 -47.74
CA ILE A 11 -30.71 18.35 -46.44
C ILE A 11 -30.13 16.97 -46.11
N GLU A 12 -30.17 16.01 -47.06
CA GLU A 12 -29.59 14.67 -46.86
C GLU A 12 -28.09 14.73 -46.58
N GLY A 13 -27.36 15.63 -47.26
CA GLY A 13 -25.93 15.85 -46.99
C GLY A 13 -25.64 16.37 -45.60
N ILE A 14 -26.44 17.32 -45.12
CA ILE A 14 -26.34 17.81 -43.74
C ILE A 14 -26.67 16.69 -42.75
N THR A 15 -27.74 15.94 -42.98
CA THR A 15 -28.16 14.84 -42.09
C THR A 15 -27.08 13.76 -41.98
N ILE A 16 -26.48 13.33 -43.11
CA ILE A 16 -25.37 12.36 -43.09
C ILE A 16 -24.16 12.94 -42.36
N THR A 17 -23.83 14.21 -42.59
CA THR A 17 -22.68 14.86 -41.93
C THR A 17 -22.87 14.93 -40.41
N ILE A 18 -24.06 15.34 -39.95
CA ILE A 18 -24.41 15.38 -38.52
C ILE A 18 -24.36 13.97 -37.92
N ALA A 19 -24.88 12.96 -38.62
CA ALA A 19 -24.83 11.57 -38.16
C ALA A 19 -23.40 11.06 -38.01
N LEU A 20 -22.50 11.35 -38.97
CA LEU A 20 -21.08 10.99 -38.89
C LEU A 20 -20.37 11.70 -37.72
N ILE A 21 -20.65 12.99 -37.50
CA ILE A 21 -20.11 13.74 -36.36
C ILE A 21 -20.59 13.13 -35.05
N ALA A 22 -21.87 12.79 -34.94
CA ALA A 22 -22.43 12.15 -33.74
C ALA A 22 -21.74 10.81 -33.44
N ILE A 23 -21.54 9.96 -34.45
CA ILE A 23 -20.81 8.69 -34.30
C ILE A 23 -19.37 8.93 -33.82
N LEU A 24 -18.66 9.91 -34.39
CA LEU A 24 -17.29 10.24 -33.99
C LEU A 24 -17.24 10.72 -32.53
N ILE A 25 -18.16 11.60 -32.11
CA ILE A 25 -18.25 12.08 -30.73
C ILE A 25 -18.52 10.89 -29.78
N SER A 26 -19.43 9.99 -30.12
CA SER A 26 -19.71 8.80 -29.30
C SER A 26 -18.49 7.90 -29.14
N LEU A 27 -17.73 7.66 -30.23
CA LEU A 27 -16.49 6.89 -30.15
C LEU A 27 -15.45 7.57 -29.26
N ILE A 28 -15.23 8.88 -29.44
CA ILE A 28 -14.30 9.67 -28.61
C ILE A 28 -14.70 9.61 -27.13
N SER A 29 -15.99 9.76 -26.83
CA SER A 29 -16.51 9.65 -25.46
C SER A 29 -16.16 8.29 -24.86
N LEU A 30 -16.45 7.20 -25.58
CA LEU A 30 -16.20 5.84 -25.10
C LEU A 30 -14.71 5.58 -24.81
N PHE A 31 -13.81 6.10 -25.65
CA PHE A 31 -12.36 6.01 -25.41
C PHE A 31 -11.95 6.82 -24.17
N ASN A 32 -12.47 8.02 -23.99
CA ASN A 32 -12.19 8.86 -22.83
C ASN A 32 -12.71 8.23 -21.53
N ASP A 33 -13.93 7.70 -21.55
CA ASP A 33 -14.55 7.03 -20.40
C ASP A 33 -13.75 5.80 -19.99
N ASN A 34 -13.35 4.96 -20.96
CA ASN A 34 -12.50 3.80 -20.68
C ASN A 34 -11.14 4.20 -20.08
N LYS A 35 -10.52 5.28 -20.57
CA LYS A 35 -9.25 5.79 -20.03
C LYS A 35 -9.44 6.31 -18.60
N LYS A 36 -10.52 7.04 -18.34
CA LYS A 36 -10.86 7.57 -17.02
C LYS A 36 -11.13 6.44 -16.02
N ASN A 37 -11.96 5.47 -16.38
CA ASN A 37 -12.27 4.31 -15.54
C ASN A 37 -11.01 3.50 -15.18
N ARG A 38 -10.10 3.28 -16.14
CA ARG A 38 -8.82 2.62 -15.86
C ARG A 38 -7.94 3.43 -14.90
N ARG A 39 -7.93 4.75 -15.05
CA ARG A 39 -7.19 5.64 -14.15
C ARG A 39 -7.76 5.61 -12.73
N GLU A 40 -9.08 5.72 -12.59
CA GLU A 40 -9.77 5.67 -11.29
C GLU A 40 -9.56 4.33 -10.59
N LEU A 41 -9.66 3.22 -11.33
CA LEU A 41 -9.33 1.90 -10.81
C LEU A 41 -7.90 1.86 -10.30
N ARG A 42 -6.93 2.34 -11.08
CA ARG A 42 -5.52 2.37 -10.67
C ARG A 42 -5.32 3.20 -9.41
N ILE A 43 -5.93 4.38 -9.32
CA ILE A 43 -5.85 5.25 -8.13
C ILE A 43 -6.42 4.51 -6.91
N SER A 44 -7.60 3.92 -7.02
CA SER A 44 -8.20 3.13 -5.92
C SER A 44 -7.28 1.98 -5.46
N LYS A 45 -6.53 1.36 -6.37
CA LYS A 45 -5.59 0.29 -6.01
C LYS A 45 -4.33 0.82 -5.32
N LEU A 46 -3.89 2.03 -5.65
CA LEU A 46 -2.80 2.70 -4.95
C LEU A 46 -3.25 3.19 -3.56
N GLU A 47 -4.49 3.67 -3.42
CA GLU A 47 -5.08 4.03 -2.11
C GLU A 47 -5.18 2.80 -1.21
N GLU A 48 -5.60 1.66 -1.75
CA GLU A 48 -5.60 0.39 -1.03
C GLU A 48 -4.19 -0.01 -0.55
N MET A 49 -3.13 0.29 -1.31
CA MET A 49 -1.75 0.09 -0.85
C MET A 49 -1.40 1.03 0.31
N LEU A 50 -1.79 2.30 0.27
CA LEU A 50 -1.59 3.24 1.38
C LEU A 50 -2.28 2.76 2.67
N GLU A 51 -3.53 2.29 2.56
CA GLU A 51 -4.28 1.75 3.70
C GLU A 51 -3.58 0.54 4.33
N ILE A 52 -3.06 -0.37 3.49
CA ILE A 52 -2.33 -1.54 3.97
C ILE A 52 -0.98 -1.15 4.59
N ASN A 53 -0.28 -0.13 4.05
CA ASN A 53 0.95 0.40 4.68
C ASN A 53 0.67 0.92 6.09
N LEU A 54 -0.40 1.70 6.26
CA LEU A 54 -0.83 2.21 7.55
C LEU A 54 -1.18 1.07 8.53
N TYR A 55 -1.84 0.02 8.02
CA TYR A 55 -2.10 -1.19 8.79
C TYR A 55 -0.80 -1.84 9.27
N PHE A 56 0.19 -2.06 8.40
CA PHE A 56 1.48 -2.64 8.83
C PHE A 56 2.20 -1.73 9.82
N LEU A 57 2.19 -0.42 9.60
CA LEU A 57 2.80 0.55 10.51
C LEU A 57 2.17 0.54 11.91
N THR A 58 0.86 0.33 11.99
CA THR A 58 0.12 0.27 13.26
C THR A 58 0.57 -0.92 14.10
N TYR A 59 0.85 -2.06 13.46
CA TYR A 59 1.18 -3.32 14.12
C TYR A 59 2.68 -3.63 14.19
N TYR A 60 3.51 -2.85 13.50
CA TYR A 60 4.96 -3.07 13.40
C TYR A 60 5.64 -3.14 14.77
N GLN A 61 5.33 -2.21 15.68
CA GLN A 61 5.94 -2.20 17.01
C GLN A 61 5.61 -3.47 17.81
N TYR A 62 4.36 -3.94 17.73
CA TYR A 62 3.95 -5.17 18.42
C TYR A 62 4.81 -6.35 17.96
N LEU A 63 5.00 -6.51 16.64
CA LEU A 63 5.84 -7.57 16.11
C LEU A 63 7.30 -7.45 16.56
N ILE A 64 7.84 -6.23 16.63
CA ILE A 64 9.18 -5.96 17.16
C ILE A 64 9.29 -6.34 18.63
N ASP A 65 8.30 -6.00 19.46
CA ASP A 65 8.32 -6.32 20.89
C ASP A 65 8.36 -7.85 21.12
N ILE A 66 7.59 -8.61 20.34
CA ILE A 66 7.63 -10.08 20.34
C ILE A 66 9.01 -10.57 19.95
N VAL A 67 9.59 -10.00 18.88
CA VAL A 67 10.93 -10.33 18.40
C VAL A 67 11.98 -10.12 19.48
N GLU A 68 11.98 -8.96 20.15
CA GLU A 68 12.97 -8.64 21.17
C GLU A 68 12.90 -9.61 22.36
N LYS A 69 11.69 -10.02 22.75
CA LYS A 69 11.50 -11.07 23.76
C LYS A 69 12.10 -12.40 23.31
N ARG A 70 11.87 -12.79 22.04
CA ARG A 70 12.45 -14.01 21.47
C ARG A 70 13.98 -13.94 21.36
N GLU A 71 14.55 -12.79 20.98
CA GLU A 71 16.01 -12.62 20.86
C GLU A 71 16.74 -12.71 22.20
N LYS A 72 16.12 -12.24 23.29
CA LYS A 72 16.68 -12.37 24.65
C LYS A 72 16.95 -13.81 25.08
N ILE A 73 16.26 -14.79 24.47
CA ILE A 73 16.46 -16.23 24.66
C ILE A 73 17.79 -16.68 24.02
N PHE A 74 18.12 -16.16 22.83
CA PHE A 74 19.29 -16.59 22.06
C PHE A 74 20.57 -15.85 22.42
N GLU A 75 20.50 -14.55 22.75
CA GLU A 75 21.70 -13.73 22.94
C GLU A 75 22.36 -13.89 24.33
N ASN A 76 21.63 -14.28 25.36
CA ASN A 76 22.15 -14.17 26.73
C ASN A 76 22.78 -15.42 27.32
N GLY A 77 22.83 -16.56 26.61
CA GLY A 77 23.29 -17.82 27.20
C GLY A 77 22.56 -18.18 28.51
N LYS A 78 21.35 -17.60 28.71
CA LYS A 78 20.49 -17.88 29.86
C LYS A 78 20.24 -19.39 29.88
N LYS A 79 20.11 -19.97 31.07
CA LYS A 79 19.76 -21.38 31.25
C LYS A 79 18.72 -21.45 32.35
N GLY A 80 17.67 -22.25 32.14
CA GLY A 80 16.65 -22.51 33.16
C GLY A 80 15.38 -21.66 33.01
N ILE A 81 14.77 -21.32 34.15
CA ILE A 81 13.38 -20.83 34.26
C ILE A 81 13.14 -19.50 33.52
N ASP A 82 14.13 -18.60 33.48
CA ASP A 82 13.97 -17.29 32.85
C ASP A 82 13.76 -17.36 31.33
N ILE A 83 14.32 -18.38 30.65
CA ILE A 83 14.04 -18.61 29.22
C ILE A 83 12.58 -19.03 29.03
N LEU A 84 12.09 -19.93 29.88
CA LEU A 84 10.72 -20.43 29.78
C LEU A 84 9.72 -19.28 29.98
N VAL A 85 10.02 -18.32 30.86
CA VAL A 85 9.16 -17.14 31.06
C VAL A 85 9.20 -16.21 29.84
N ASP A 86 10.39 -15.88 29.32
CA ASP A 86 10.53 -15.03 28.13
C ASP A 86 9.89 -15.69 26.88
N GLU A 87 9.97 -17.02 26.74
CA GLU A 87 9.37 -17.78 25.65
C GLU A 87 7.83 -17.87 25.76
N VAL A 88 7.32 -18.19 26.95
CA VAL A 88 5.87 -18.25 27.21
C VAL A 88 5.23 -16.88 27.00
N THR A 89 5.87 -15.81 27.47
CA THR A 89 5.36 -14.45 27.26
C THR A 89 5.38 -14.05 25.78
N ALA A 90 6.44 -14.39 25.03
CA ALA A 90 6.47 -14.15 23.59
C ALA A 90 5.39 -14.94 22.82
N ASP A 91 5.10 -16.17 23.23
CA ASP A 91 4.04 -16.99 22.63
C ASP A 91 2.64 -16.49 23.01
N GLN A 92 2.45 -15.95 24.22
CA GLN A 92 1.22 -15.27 24.64
C GLN A 92 0.97 -14.01 23.81
N ASP A 93 1.96 -13.14 23.70
CA ASP A 93 1.88 -11.93 22.88
C ASP A 93 1.61 -12.25 21.41
N ALA A 94 2.23 -13.29 20.85
CA ALA A 94 1.96 -13.72 19.48
C ALA A 94 0.52 -14.22 19.31
N THR A 95 -0.05 -14.87 20.32
CA THR A 95 -1.45 -15.29 20.33
C THR A 95 -2.39 -14.10 20.41
N GLU A 96 -2.12 -13.16 21.32
CA GLU A 96 -2.88 -11.92 21.48
C GLU A 96 -2.84 -11.08 20.20
N PHE A 97 -1.67 -10.97 19.57
CA PHE A 97 -1.52 -10.33 18.27
C PHE A 97 -2.48 -10.93 17.22
N LEU A 98 -2.49 -12.27 17.11
CA LEU A 98 -3.37 -12.96 16.16
C LEU A 98 -4.86 -12.77 16.48
N GLU A 99 -5.22 -12.57 17.74
CA GLU A 99 -6.58 -12.26 18.16
C GLU A 99 -6.99 -10.84 17.80
N ILE A 100 -6.14 -9.85 18.09
CA ILE A 100 -6.37 -8.43 17.78
C ILE A 100 -6.48 -8.22 16.28
N VAL A 101 -5.54 -8.80 15.54
CA VAL A 101 -5.41 -8.59 14.11
C VAL A 101 -6.41 -9.45 13.33
N GLY A 102 -6.80 -10.58 13.90
CA GLY A 102 -7.51 -11.65 13.23
C GLY A 102 -6.53 -12.59 12.51
N LYS A 103 -6.64 -13.88 12.81
CA LYS A 103 -5.68 -14.94 12.42
C LYS A 103 -5.24 -14.94 10.96
N THR A 104 -6.08 -14.49 10.03
CA THR A 104 -5.80 -14.51 8.59
C THR A 104 -5.70 -13.12 7.97
N ASN A 105 -6.00 -12.05 8.71
CA ASN A 105 -6.04 -10.71 8.15
C ASN A 105 -4.65 -10.19 7.82
N PHE A 106 -3.65 -10.51 8.65
CA PHE A 106 -2.27 -10.07 8.42
C PHE A 106 -1.70 -10.71 7.14
N ASP A 107 -1.84 -12.02 7.00
CA ASP A 107 -1.46 -12.77 5.79
C ASP A 107 -2.20 -12.27 4.55
N ARG A 108 -3.52 -12.03 4.68
CA ARG A 108 -4.33 -11.50 3.58
C ARG A 108 -3.82 -10.15 3.13
N ASN A 109 -3.50 -9.24 4.06
CA ASN A 109 -2.99 -7.91 3.74
C ASN A 109 -1.58 -7.99 3.13
N LEU A 110 -0.71 -8.88 3.62
CA LEU A 110 0.60 -9.17 3.02
C LEU A 110 0.48 -9.63 1.57
N MET A 111 -0.32 -10.67 1.32
CA MET A 111 -0.57 -11.18 -0.03
C MET A 111 -1.19 -10.12 -0.92
N ARG A 112 -2.15 -9.36 -0.38
CA ARG A 112 -2.84 -8.32 -1.13
C ARG A 112 -1.89 -7.23 -1.56
N PHE A 113 -1.04 -6.74 -0.67
CA PHE A 113 -0.03 -5.73 -1.00
C PHE A 113 0.93 -6.23 -2.09
N ASN A 114 1.41 -7.46 -1.96
CA ASN A 114 2.29 -8.09 -2.96
C ASN A 114 1.63 -8.13 -4.35
N VAL A 115 0.36 -8.53 -4.41
CA VAL A 115 -0.40 -8.59 -5.67
C VAL A 115 -0.61 -7.19 -6.24
N LEU A 116 -0.98 -6.21 -5.41
CA LEU A 116 -1.19 -4.84 -5.83
C LEU A 116 0.10 -4.21 -6.39
N ALA A 117 1.22 -4.34 -5.66
CA ALA A 117 2.52 -3.87 -6.09
C ALA A 117 2.95 -4.50 -7.41
N ASN A 118 2.73 -5.80 -7.59
CA ASN A 118 3.09 -6.48 -8.84
C ASN A 118 2.22 -6.07 -10.03
N SER A 119 0.93 -5.79 -9.80
CA SER A 119 -0.06 -5.64 -10.85
C SER A 119 -0.31 -4.19 -11.27
N TYR A 120 -0.16 -3.23 -10.35
CA TYR A 120 -0.59 -1.84 -10.56
C TYR A 120 0.54 -0.81 -10.53
N LEU A 121 1.72 -1.18 -10.04
CA LEU A 121 2.92 -0.36 -10.12
C LEU A 121 3.72 -0.62 -11.41
N PRO A 122 4.31 0.43 -12.00
CA PRO A 122 5.21 0.25 -13.12
C PRO A 122 6.47 -0.51 -12.67
N ASN A 123 7.13 -1.20 -13.59
CA ASN A 123 8.42 -1.80 -13.31
C ASN A 123 9.45 -0.69 -13.07
N GLY A 124 9.87 -0.53 -11.82
CA GLY A 124 10.74 0.55 -11.38
C GLY A 124 11.02 0.49 -9.89
N GLU A 125 11.66 1.54 -9.37
CA GLU A 125 12.14 1.59 -8.00
C GLU A 125 11.02 1.48 -6.96
N LEU A 126 9.92 2.23 -7.13
CA LEU A 126 8.76 2.17 -6.23
C LEU A 126 8.21 0.74 -6.06
N LYS A 127 8.11 -0.02 -7.15
CA LYS A 127 7.69 -1.42 -7.11
C LYS A 127 8.67 -2.26 -6.29
N LEU A 128 9.98 -2.09 -6.49
CA LEU A 128 10.99 -2.81 -5.72
C LEU A 128 10.92 -2.43 -4.23
N LYS A 129 10.76 -1.14 -3.89
CA LYS A 129 10.57 -0.69 -2.51
C LYS A 129 9.36 -1.35 -1.85
N CYS A 130 8.23 -1.37 -2.54
CA CYS A 130 7.01 -2.04 -2.08
C CYS A 130 7.20 -3.56 -1.88
N LEU A 131 7.93 -4.24 -2.76
CA LEU A 131 8.18 -5.68 -2.62
C LEU A 131 9.17 -5.99 -1.50
N SER A 132 10.22 -5.19 -1.33
CA SER A 132 11.14 -5.30 -0.21
C SER A 132 10.44 -5.06 1.12
N LEU A 133 9.46 -4.15 1.16
CA LEU A 133 8.63 -3.93 2.34
C LEU A 133 7.79 -5.16 2.68
N VAL A 134 7.15 -5.78 1.68
CA VAL A 134 6.40 -7.03 1.86
C VAL A 134 7.31 -8.13 2.41
N GLU A 135 8.51 -8.29 1.84
CA GLU A 135 9.48 -9.28 2.29
C GLU A 135 9.90 -9.04 3.75
N LEU A 136 10.24 -7.79 4.10
CA LEU A 136 10.59 -7.40 5.45
C LEU A 136 9.48 -7.76 6.45
N ILE A 137 8.24 -7.36 6.15
CA ILE A 137 7.09 -7.60 7.04
C ILE A 137 6.74 -9.08 7.13
N ALA A 138 6.80 -9.83 6.02
CA ALA A 138 6.58 -11.26 6.03
C ALA A 138 7.61 -11.98 6.90
N ASN A 139 8.89 -11.61 6.78
CA ASN A 139 9.96 -12.19 7.58
C ASN A 139 9.84 -11.82 9.07
N LEU A 140 9.50 -10.56 9.37
CA LEU A 140 9.23 -10.11 10.74
C LEU A 140 8.09 -10.91 11.36
N TYR A 141 6.97 -11.02 10.66
CA TYR A 141 5.78 -11.76 11.10
C TYR A 141 6.04 -13.25 11.27
N ASN A 142 6.73 -13.88 10.32
CA ASN A 142 7.08 -15.30 10.40
C ASN A 142 8.00 -15.60 11.58
N TYR A 143 8.95 -14.71 11.87
CA TYR A 143 9.82 -14.88 13.01
C TYR A 143 9.09 -14.62 14.33
N SER A 144 8.30 -13.55 14.42
CA SER A 144 7.61 -13.17 15.66
C SER A 144 6.48 -14.13 16.02
N VAL A 145 5.68 -14.57 15.05
CA VAL A 145 4.49 -15.40 15.31
C VAL A 145 4.77 -16.88 15.14
N TYR A 146 5.40 -17.28 14.03
CA TYR A 146 5.57 -18.69 13.67
C TYR A 146 6.94 -19.27 14.04
N LYS A 147 7.82 -18.48 14.66
CA LYS A 147 9.16 -18.93 15.11
C LYS A 147 10.01 -19.49 13.97
N VAL A 148 9.91 -18.91 12.78
CA VAL A 148 10.76 -19.31 11.63
C VAL A 148 12.17 -18.75 11.82
N TYR A 149 13.01 -19.46 12.59
CA TYR A 149 14.35 -19.00 12.99
C TYR A 149 15.31 -18.83 11.80
N GLU A 150 15.09 -19.52 10.69
CA GLU A 150 15.87 -19.40 9.46
C GLU A 150 15.89 -17.98 8.91
N VAL A 151 14.86 -17.18 9.19
CA VAL A 151 14.78 -15.77 8.82
C VAL A 151 16.01 -15.00 9.32
N ARG A 152 16.61 -15.38 10.45
CA ARG A 152 17.80 -14.71 11.01
C ARG A 152 19.06 -14.87 10.18
N LYS A 153 19.10 -15.85 9.27
CA LYS A 153 20.23 -16.02 8.35
C LYS A 153 20.25 -14.91 7.29
N THR A 154 19.09 -14.44 6.85
CA THR A 154 18.97 -13.39 5.81
C THR A 154 18.62 -12.02 6.40
N HIS A 155 17.94 -11.99 7.54
CA HIS A 155 17.52 -10.79 8.26
C HIS A 155 18.03 -10.87 9.70
N PRO A 156 19.34 -10.65 9.94
CA PRO A 156 19.93 -10.80 11.27
C PRO A 156 19.29 -9.84 12.28
N LYS A 157 18.88 -8.65 11.83
CA LYS A 157 18.14 -7.65 12.63
C LYS A 157 17.00 -7.05 11.83
N PHE A 158 15.92 -6.71 12.52
CA PHE A 158 14.84 -5.92 11.95
C PHE A 158 15.06 -4.42 12.25
N PRO A 159 14.65 -3.52 11.35
CA PRO A 159 14.82 -2.09 11.57
C PRO A 159 13.94 -1.62 12.73
N LEU A 160 14.46 -0.64 13.49
CA LEU A 160 13.69 0.05 14.50
C LEU A 160 12.46 0.73 13.88
N ARG A 161 11.39 0.89 14.67
CA ARG A 161 10.14 1.51 14.21
C ARG A 161 10.35 2.86 13.52
N LYS A 162 11.28 3.69 14.01
CA LYS A 162 11.57 4.99 13.39
C LYS A 162 12.11 4.84 11.96
N VAL A 163 13.09 3.96 11.76
CA VAL A 163 13.68 3.70 10.43
C VAL A 163 12.62 3.11 9.49
N TYR A 164 11.78 2.22 10.00
CA TYR A 164 10.65 1.67 9.27
C TYR A 164 9.63 2.75 8.88
N PHE A 165 9.28 3.65 9.81
CA PHE A 165 8.36 4.76 9.56
C PHE A 165 8.88 5.70 8.48
N ASP A 166 10.14 6.11 8.57
CA ASP A 166 10.77 7.00 7.58
C ASP A 166 10.73 6.37 6.17
N TYR A 167 10.97 5.06 6.08
CA TYR A 167 10.87 4.31 4.83
C TYR A 167 9.44 4.23 4.28
N ILE A 168 8.46 3.95 5.15
CA ILE A 168 7.03 3.96 4.77
C ILE A 168 6.62 5.34 4.24
N GLU A 169 7.02 6.42 4.92
CA GLU A 169 6.66 7.77 4.51
C GLU A 169 7.20 8.11 3.11
N GLU A 170 8.41 7.66 2.79
CA GLU A 170 8.98 7.80 1.44
C GLU A 170 8.16 7.01 0.39
N VAL A 171 7.84 5.75 0.67
CA VAL A 171 7.01 4.91 -0.20
C VAL A 171 5.62 5.52 -0.40
N GLU A 172 4.99 6.04 0.65
CA GLU A 172 3.68 6.69 0.57
C GLU A 172 3.72 7.96 -0.28
N LYS A 173 4.76 8.79 -0.14
CA LYS A 173 4.96 9.98 -0.99
C LYS A 173 5.10 9.60 -2.47
N GLU A 174 5.86 8.57 -2.77
CA GLU A 174 6.02 8.06 -4.14
C GLU A 174 4.71 7.46 -4.69
N LEU A 175 3.96 6.70 -3.89
CA LEU A 175 2.63 6.18 -4.26
C LEU A 175 1.66 7.32 -4.60
N ILE A 176 1.62 8.37 -3.77
CA ILE A 176 0.78 9.56 -3.98
C ILE A 176 1.19 10.30 -5.25
N SER A 177 2.51 10.43 -5.50
CA SER A 177 3.03 11.03 -6.72
C SER A 177 2.58 10.25 -7.96
N GLU A 178 2.60 8.92 -7.90
CA GLU A 178 2.15 8.05 -9.00
C GLU A 178 0.65 8.19 -9.31
N MET A 179 -0.18 8.58 -8.34
CA MET A 179 -1.60 8.86 -8.56
C MET A 179 -1.83 10.12 -9.42
N LYS A 180 -0.86 11.04 -9.49
CA LYS A 180 -0.92 12.29 -10.28
C LYS A 180 -2.19 13.10 -10.03
N LEU A 181 -2.55 13.27 -8.76
CA LEU A 181 -3.76 13.99 -8.33
C LEU A 181 -3.58 15.51 -8.26
N GLY A 182 -2.37 16.03 -8.53
CA GLY A 182 -2.09 17.47 -8.55
C GLY A 182 -1.91 18.11 -7.17
N TYR A 183 -1.73 17.30 -6.11
CA TYR A 183 -1.34 17.80 -4.79
C TYR A 183 0.18 18.01 -4.75
N GLU A 184 0.65 19.17 -5.20
CA GLU A 184 1.99 19.63 -4.81
C GLU A 184 2.02 19.89 -3.30
N SER A 185 3.15 19.56 -2.66
CA SER A 185 3.38 19.49 -1.22
C SER A 185 3.33 20.85 -0.48
N SER A 186 2.30 21.65 -0.71
CA SER A 186 1.99 22.86 0.07
C SER A 186 1.65 22.56 1.54
N LYS A 187 1.63 21.28 1.94
CA LYS A 187 1.08 20.81 3.21
C LYS A 187 2.04 20.83 4.39
N ASP A 188 3.37 20.90 4.24
CA ASP A 188 4.23 20.74 5.42
C ASP A 188 4.26 21.99 6.33
N ILE A 189 4.29 23.21 5.79
CA ILE A 189 4.31 24.43 6.61
C ILE A 189 2.96 24.62 7.33
N LYS A 190 1.83 24.53 6.60
CA LYS A 190 0.49 24.67 7.19
C LYS A 190 0.12 23.52 8.13
N ARG A 191 0.63 22.30 7.90
CA ARG A 191 0.43 21.17 8.82
C ARG A 191 1.18 21.37 10.12
N ILE A 192 2.40 21.92 10.09
CA ILE A 192 3.13 22.26 11.32
C ILE A 192 2.35 23.32 12.12
N GLU A 193 1.87 24.37 11.46
CA GLU A 193 1.01 25.39 12.09
C GLU A 193 -0.26 24.78 12.69
N TYR A 194 -0.94 23.93 11.94
CA TYR A 194 -2.14 23.24 12.42
C TYR A 194 -1.85 22.26 13.56
N TYR A 195 -0.70 21.57 13.54
CA TYR A 195 -0.32 20.65 14.61
C TYR A 195 -0.11 21.37 15.95
N GLN A 196 0.42 22.59 15.93
CA GLN A 196 0.50 23.42 17.15
C GLN A 196 -0.88 23.81 17.66
N THR A 197 -1.81 24.17 16.77
CA THR A 197 -3.22 24.43 17.12
C THR A 197 -3.88 23.19 17.70
N PHE A 198 -3.72 22.04 17.06
CA PHE A 198 -4.25 20.75 17.48
C PHE A 198 -3.76 20.34 18.88
N LYS A 199 -2.46 20.51 19.16
CA LYS A 199 -1.90 20.28 20.50
C LYS A 199 -2.57 21.14 21.57
N LYS A 200 -2.71 22.43 21.26
CA LYS A 200 -3.38 23.39 22.14
C LYS A 200 -4.85 23.04 22.39
N GLU A 201 -5.57 22.59 21.36
CA GLU A 201 -6.97 22.14 21.49
C GLU A 201 -7.12 20.87 22.32
N LEU A 202 -6.10 19.99 22.32
CA LEU A 202 -6.07 18.75 23.09
C LEU A 202 -5.45 18.89 24.48
N ASN A 203 -4.98 20.08 24.87
CA ASN A 203 -4.23 20.32 26.12
C ASN A 203 -2.98 19.43 26.29
N ILE A 204 -2.26 19.17 25.20
CA ILE A 204 -0.98 18.42 25.18
C ILE A 204 0.18 19.27 24.66
#